data_AF-A0A0F9GM49-F1
#
_entry.id   AF-A0A0F9GM49-F1
#
_cell.length_a   1.000
_cell.length_b   1.000
_cell.length_c   1.000
_cell.angle_alpha   90.00
_cell.angle_beta   90.00
_cell.angle_gamma   90.00
#
_symmetry.space_group_name_H-M   'P 1'
#
loop_
_entity.id
_entity.type
_entity.pdbx_description
1 polymer ?
#
loop_
_entity_poly.entity_id
_entity_poly.type
_entity_poly.pdbx_seq_one_letter_code
_entity_poly.pdbx_strand_id
1 'polypeptide(L)'
;MDKTPKGKKSQVLTRLLKRINSGADPRLLKRDAHNLLPRVNPGDIATAEQNLIDDGFSARLVQQLSAAFVLMGILEDKKSNIKNNLSSRHILRKIIAEHDLMRCFISDLEDLTETIQQMKTLTDTSCEFRRLCHIIEHLDAMDEHFEEEEDVIFP
;
A
#
# COMPACT_ATOMS: atom_id res chain seq x y z
N MET A 1 -17.98 29.54 -16.29
CA MET A 1 -16.77 28.90 -16.84
C MET A 1 -15.67 29.01 -15.79
N ASP A 2 -15.57 28.04 -14.88
CA ASP A 2 -14.58 28.07 -13.80
C ASP A 2 -13.28 27.41 -14.26
N LYS A 3 -12.32 28.23 -14.66
CA LYS A 3 -10.96 27.79 -15.03
C LYS A 3 -10.10 27.72 -13.77
N THR A 4 -10.24 26.66 -12.98
CA THR A 4 -9.20 26.31 -12.02
C THR A 4 -7.94 25.92 -12.82
N PRO A 5 -6.73 26.42 -12.49
CA PRO A 5 -5.54 26.17 -13.28
C PRO A 5 -5.18 24.68 -13.22
N LYS A 6 -5.17 24.01 -14.39
CA LYS A 6 -4.87 22.57 -14.57
C LYS A 6 -3.65 22.09 -13.74
N GLY A 7 -2.65 22.93 -13.52
CA GLY A 7 -1.45 22.60 -12.75
C GLY A 7 -1.64 22.43 -11.23
N LYS A 8 -2.64 23.09 -10.61
CA LYS A 8 -2.81 22.99 -9.14
C LYS A 8 -3.43 21.67 -8.70
N LYS A 9 -4.38 21.14 -9.48
CA LYS A 9 -5.10 19.90 -9.14
C LYS A 9 -4.21 18.67 -9.31
N SER A 10 -3.50 18.59 -10.43
CA SER A 10 -2.51 17.56 -10.71
C SER A 10 -1.38 17.54 -9.67
N GLN A 11 -0.90 18.70 -9.19
CA GLN A 11 0.09 18.76 -8.11
C GLN A 11 -0.45 18.28 -6.75
N VAL A 12 -1.72 18.55 -6.44
CA VAL A 12 -2.36 18.01 -5.22
C VAL A 12 -2.48 16.50 -5.32
N LEU A 13 -2.88 15.99 -6.49
CA LEU A 13 -2.96 14.55 -6.75
C LEU A 13 -1.59 13.89 -6.68
N THR A 14 -0.56 14.47 -7.31
CA THR A 14 0.83 13.96 -7.26
C THR A 14 1.30 13.81 -5.81
N ARG A 15 1.03 14.81 -4.96
CA ARG A 15 1.37 14.74 -3.52
C ARG A 15 0.57 13.67 -2.78
N LEU A 16 -0.70 13.47 -3.13
CA LEU A 16 -1.51 12.41 -2.53
C LEU A 16 -0.98 11.02 -2.93
N LEU A 17 -0.64 10.80 -4.19
CA LEU A 17 -0.08 9.54 -4.67
C LEU A 17 1.26 9.22 -3.98
N LYS A 18 2.15 10.21 -3.79
CA LYS A 18 3.38 10.03 -3.00
C LYS A 18 3.10 9.64 -1.54
N ARG A 19 2.07 10.23 -0.92
CA ARG A 19 1.64 9.88 0.45
C ARG A 19 1.03 8.48 0.54
N ILE A 20 0.34 8.03 -0.51
CA ILE A 20 -0.14 6.66 -0.64
C ILE A 20 1.06 5.71 -0.69
N ASN A 21 2.06 6.01 -1.53
CA ASN A 21 3.28 5.23 -1.63
C ASN A 21 4.09 5.17 -0.31
N SER A 22 4.09 6.24 0.47
CA SER A 22 4.81 6.28 1.76
C SER A 22 4.05 5.62 2.92
N GLY A 23 2.91 4.99 2.68
CA GLY A 23 2.15 4.30 3.74
C GLY A 23 1.53 5.23 4.80
N ALA A 24 1.15 6.47 4.43
CA ALA A 24 0.48 7.37 5.38
C ALA A 24 -0.86 6.82 5.89
N ASP A 25 -1.41 7.38 6.99
CA ASP A 25 -2.64 6.88 7.63
C ASP A 25 -3.77 6.62 6.60
N PRO A 26 -4.21 5.35 6.45
CA PRO A 26 -5.23 4.95 5.49
C PRO A 26 -6.56 5.70 5.65
N ARG A 27 -6.93 6.12 6.87
CA ARG A 27 -8.18 6.86 7.11
C ARG A 27 -8.10 8.27 6.52
N LEU A 28 -6.96 8.93 6.71
CA LEU A 28 -6.71 10.26 6.15
C LEU A 28 -6.59 10.20 4.64
N LEU A 29 -5.84 9.22 4.09
CA LEU A 29 -5.70 9.03 2.66
C LEU A 29 -7.05 8.80 1.97
N LYS A 30 -7.90 7.96 2.56
CA LYS A 30 -9.24 7.68 2.03
C LYS A 30 -10.12 8.92 2.00
N ARG A 31 -10.15 9.69 3.08
CA ARG A 31 -10.90 10.96 3.15
C ARG A 31 -10.39 11.95 2.09
N ASP A 32 -9.07 12.08 1.97
CA ASP A 32 -8.45 12.99 1.02
C ASP A 32 -8.74 12.56 -0.42
N ALA A 33 -8.70 11.25 -0.72
CA ALA A 33 -9.06 10.69 -2.01
C ALA A 33 -10.55 10.92 -2.35
N HIS A 34 -11.45 10.63 -1.42
CA HIS A 34 -12.89 10.85 -1.58
C HIS A 34 -13.23 12.32 -1.87
N ASN A 35 -12.54 13.25 -1.22
CA ASN A 35 -12.75 14.69 -1.45
C ASN A 35 -12.14 15.19 -2.77
N LEU A 36 -11.05 14.56 -3.21
CA LEU A 36 -10.30 14.98 -4.39
C LEU A 36 -10.84 14.35 -5.68
N LEU A 37 -11.30 13.10 -5.65
CA LEU A 37 -11.77 12.35 -6.81
C LEU A 37 -12.85 13.09 -7.64
N PRO A 38 -13.89 13.72 -7.05
CA PRO A 38 -14.89 14.47 -7.81
C PRO A 38 -14.36 15.75 -8.48
N ARG A 39 -13.15 16.20 -8.11
CA ARG A 39 -12.57 17.49 -8.52
C ARG A 39 -11.50 17.36 -9.59
N VAL A 40 -10.98 16.14 -9.81
CA VAL A 40 -9.96 15.81 -10.80
C VAL A 40 -10.59 15.25 -12.06
N ASN A 41 -10.02 15.56 -13.21
CA ASN A 41 -10.41 14.98 -14.50
C ASN A 41 -9.31 14.01 -15.00
N PRO A 42 -9.57 13.21 -16.05
CA PRO A 42 -8.57 12.30 -16.60
C PRO A 42 -7.25 12.98 -17.02
N GLY A 43 -7.28 14.23 -17.48
CA GLY A 43 -6.08 14.99 -17.82
C GLY A 43 -5.25 15.40 -16.59
N ASP A 44 -5.90 15.70 -15.46
CA ASP A 44 -5.23 15.97 -14.19
C ASP A 44 -4.55 14.70 -13.64
N ILE A 45 -5.17 13.53 -13.83
CA ILE A 45 -4.61 12.21 -13.47
C ILE A 45 -3.38 11.93 -14.33
N ALA A 46 -3.50 11.98 -15.66
CA ALA A 46 -2.37 11.75 -16.57
C ALA A 46 -1.19 12.70 -16.30
N THR A 47 -1.48 13.96 -15.94
CA THR A 47 -0.42 14.92 -15.56
C THR A 47 0.26 14.51 -14.24
N ALA A 48 -0.50 14.03 -13.25
CA ALA A 48 0.05 13.57 -11.98
C ALA A 48 0.88 12.29 -12.14
N GLU A 49 0.45 11.38 -13.00
CA GLU A 49 1.18 10.16 -13.36
C GLU A 49 2.51 10.50 -14.03
N GLN A 50 2.49 11.40 -15.01
CA GLN A 50 3.72 11.83 -15.68
C GLN A 50 4.69 12.49 -14.70
N ASN A 51 4.21 13.33 -13.78
CA ASN A 51 5.07 13.92 -12.74
C ASN A 51 5.77 12.85 -11.89
N LEU A 52 5.09 11.75 -11.56
CA LEU A 52 5.70 10.65 -10.80
C LEU A 52 6.74 9.89 -11.63
N ILE A 53 6.46 9.64 -12.91
CA ILE A 53 7.43 9.02 -13.81
C ILE A 53 8.68 9.90 -13.93
N ASP A 54 8.50 11.21 -14.09
CA ASP A 54 9.60 12.18 -14.16
C ASP A 54 10.40 12.24 -12.84
N ASP A 55 9.74 11.97 -11.71
CA ASP A 55 10.36 11.84 -10.38
C ASP A 55 11.05 10.48 -10.15
N GLY A 56 11.06 9.57 -11.15
CA GLY A 56 11.76 8.29 -11.12
C GLY A 56 10.93 7.07 -10.70
N PHE A 57 9.60 7.22 -10.56
CA PHE A 57 8.72 6.09 -10.28
C PHE A 57 8.50 5.25 -11.55
N SER A 58 8.37 3.93 -11.40
CA SER A 58 8.07 3.07 -12.55
C SER A 58 6.62 3.29 -13.03
N ALA A 59 6.38 3.15 -14.33
CA ALA A 59 5.04 3.30 -14.90
C ALA A 59 4.02 2.32 -14.26
N ARG A 60 4.47 1.12 -13.90
CA ARG A 60 3.69 0.09 -13.19
C ARG A 60 3.24 0.61 -11.83
N LEU A 61 4.18 1.10 -11.01
CA LEU A 61 3.87 1.64 -9.68
C LEU A 61 2.92 2.83 -9.77
N VAL A 62 3.10 3.70 -10.76
CA VAL A 62 2.22 4.86 -10.98
C VAL A 62 0.78 4.42 -11.29
N GLN A 63 0.59 3.41 -12.13
CA GLN A 63 -0.75 2.84 -12.41
C GLN A 63 -1.40 2.28 -11.15
N GLN A 64 -0.65 1.54 -10.33
CA GLN A 64 -1.15 1.01 -9.06
C GLN A 64 -1.58 2.11 -8.10
N LEU A 65 -0.79 3.18 -7.97
CA LEU A 65 -1.12 4.32 -7.12
C LEU A 65 -2.39 5.03 -7.62
N SER A 66 -2.54 5.19 -8.94
CA SER A 66 -3.76 5.74 -9.55
C SER A 66 -4.98 4.87 -9.29
N ALA A 67 -4.87 3.55 -9.45
CA ALA A 67 -5.95 2.60 -9.14
C ALA A 67 -6.33 2.66 -7.65
N ALA A 68 -5.34 2.68 -6.77
CA ALA A 68 -5.53 2.79 -5.33
C ALA A 68 -6.24 4.11 -4.95
N PHE A 69 -5.86 5.23 -5.58
CA PHE A 69 -6.54 6.53 -5.39
C PHE A 69 -8.02 6.46 -5.77
N VAL A 70 -8.35 5.87 -6.93
CA VAL A 70 -9.73 5.72 -7.40
C VAL A 70 -10.53 4.83 -6.45
N LEU A 71 -9.98 3.68 -6.06
CA LEU A 71 -10.63 2.76 -5.12
C LEU A 71 -10.87 3.41 -3.76
N MET A 72 -9.88 4.12 -3.22
CA MET A 72 -10.04 4.87 -1.97
C MET A 72 -11.11 5.97 -2.06
N GLY A 73 -11.24 6.63 -3.21
CA GLY A 73 -12.21 7.69 -3.41
C GLY A 73 -13.65 7.21 -3.60
N ILE A 74 -13.85 5.98 -4.07
CA ILE A 74 -15.19 5.40 -4.34
C ILE A 74 -15.68 4.52 -3.19
N LEU A 75 -14.79 3.83 -2.48
CA LEU A 75 -15.19 2.89 -1.44
C LEU A 75 -15.72 3.61 -0.20
N GLU A 76 -17.01 3.47 0.10
CA GLU A 76 -17.56 3.85 1.41
C GLU A 76 -16.97 2.98 2.55
N ASP A 77 -17.08 3.42 3.80
CA ASP A 77 -16.47 2.80 4.99
C ASP A 77 -17.12 1.47 5.43
N LYS A 78 -17.30 0.53 4.49
CA LYS A 78 -17.82 -0.83 4.74
C LYS A 78 -16.72 -1.84 5.11
N LYS A 79 -15.54 -1.37 5.58
CA LYS A 79 -14.37 -2.24 5.87
C LYS A 79 -14.67 -3.31 6.93
N SER A 80 -15.49 -2.99 7.92
CA SER A 80 -15.89 -3.93 8.98
C SER A 80 -16.82 -5.05 8.51
N ASN A 81 -17.42 -4.92 7.31
CA ASN A 81 -18.38 -5.89 6.80
C ASN A 81 -17.83 -6.81 5.71
N ILE A 82 -16.69 -6.51 5.06
CA ILE A 82 -16.19 -7.34 3.96
C ILE A 82 -15.71 -8.70 4.49
N LYS A 83 -14.85 -8.73 5.52
CA LYS A 83 -14.31 -9.99 6.07
C LYS A 83 -15.40 -10.96 6.57
N ASN A 84 -16.52 -10.42 7.07
CA ASN A 84 -17.65 -11.19 7.61
C ASN A 84 -18.71 -11.57 6.58
N ASN A 85 -18.80 -10.85 5.46
CA ASN A 85 -19.78 -11.13 4.39
C ASN A 85 -19.20 -11.91 3.20
N LEU A 86 -17.89 -12.16 3.19
CA LEU A 86 -17.24 -12.96 2.16
C LEU A 86 -17.29 -14.46 2.50
N SER A 87 -17.70 -15.26 1.50
CA SER A 87 -17.67 -16.72 1.62
C SER A 87 -16.27 -17.22 1.96
N SER A 88 -16.17 -18.37 2.63
CA SER A 88 -14.89 -18.99 3.02
C SER A 88 -13.97 -19.30 1.83
N ARG A 89 -14.52 -19.43 0.62
CA ARG A 89 -13.78 -19.69 -0.63
C ARG A 89 -13.47 -18.43 -1.45
N HIS A 90 -13.80 -17.25 -0.93
CA HIS A 90 -13.58 -16.01 -1.67
C HIS A 90 -12.10 -15.62 -1.69
N ILE A 91 -11.55 -15.30 -2.86
CA ILE A 91 -10.12 -14.97 -3.03
C ILE A 91 -9.67 -13.78 -2.17
N LEU A 92 -10.49 -12.72 -2.09
CA LEU A 92 -10.23 -11.59 -1.18
C LEU A 92 -10.09 -11.99 0.29
N ARG A 93 -10.69 -13.10 0.73
CA ARG A 93 -10.53 -13.60 2.11
C ARG A 93 -9.16 -14.23 2.33
N LYS A 94 -8.62 -14.93 1.32
CA LYS A 94 -7.24 -15.46 1.31
C LYS A 94 -6.26 -14.29 1.42
N ILE A 95 -6.39 -13.32 0.51
CA ILE A 95 -5.57 -12.10 0.46
C ILE A 95 -5.60 -11.32 1.78
N ILE A 96 -6.79 -11.09 2.36
CA ILE A 96 -6.89 -10.38 3.65
C ILE A 96 -6.18 -11.16 4.77
N ALA A 97 -6.25 -12.49 4.77
CA ALA A 97 -5.57 -13.31 5.76
C ALA A 97 -4.03 -13.27 5.59
N GLU A 98 -3.56 -13.28 4.34
CA GLU A 98 -2.14 -13.12 4.01
C GLU A 98 -1.62 -11.75 4.49
N HIS A 99 -2.34 -10.67 4.20
CA HIS A 99 -2.01 -9.33 4.73
C HIS A 99 -1.97 -9.26 6.26
N ASP A 100 -2.87 -9.96 6.96
CA ASP A 100 -2.83 -10.00 8.43
C ASP A 100 -1.60 -10.78 8.94
N LEU A 101 -1.18 -11.86 8.26
CA LEU A 101 0.06 -12.58 8.58
C LEU A 101 1.29 -11.71 8.34
N MET A 102 1.35 -10.96 7.23
CA MET A 102 2.44 -10.03 6.93
C MET A 102 2.61 -8.98 8.04
N ARG A 103 1.50 -8.44 8.55
CA ARG A 103 1.54 -7.51 9.70
C ARG A 103 2.12 -8.15 10.95
N CYS A 104 1.81 -9.42 11.22
CA CYS A 104 2.41 -10.14 12.33
C CYS A 104 3.93 -10.25 12.16
N PHE A 105 4.43 -10.57 10.96
CA PHE A 105 5.87 -10.64 10.71
C PHE A 105 6.58 -9.29 10.85
N ILE A 106 5.95 -8.19 10.38
CA ILE A 106 6.49 -6.84 10.56
C ILE A 106 6.53 -6.46 12.05
N SER A 107 5.48 -6.74 12.80
CA SER A 107 5.47 -6.52 14.25
C SER A 107 6.53 -7.35 14.96
N ASP A 108 6.72 -8.62 14.55
CA ASP A 108 7.74 -9.50 15.09
C ASP A 108 9.16 -8.97 14.81
N LEU A 109 9.35 -8.36 13.63
CA LEU A 109 10.60 -7.72 13.24
C LEU A 109 10.89 -6.47 14.06
N GLU A 110 9.88 -5.64 14.34
CA GLU A 110 10.01 -4.46 15.19
C GLU A 110 10.47 -4.87 16.61
N ASP A 111 9.78 -5.82 17.23
CA ASP A 111 10.12 -6.36 18.55
C ASP A 111 11.52 -7.00 18.58
N LEU A 112 11.86 -7.75 17.53
CA LEU A 112 13.18 -8.37 17.40
C LEU A 112 14.28 -7.33 17.24
N THR A 113 14.03 -6.26 16.48
CA THR A 113 15.00 -5.19 16.26
C THR A 113 15.30 -4.47 17.57
N GLU A 114 14.29 -4.17 18.38
CA GLU A 114 14.49 -3.60 19.72
C GLU A 114 15.34 -4.52 20.62
N THR A 115 15.10 -5.83 20.55
CA THR A 115 15.86 -6.83 21.31
C THR A 115 17.33 -6.84 20.87
N ILE A 116 17.59 -6.94 19.56
CA ILE A 116 18.94 -7.00 18.99
C ILE A 116 19.72 -5.72 19.31
N GLN A 117 19.09 -4.54 19.28
CA GLN A 117 19.74 -3.26 19.61
C GLN A 117 20.28 -3.21 21.05
N GLN A 118 19.68 -3.98 21.97
CA GLN A 118 20.10 -4.05 23.37
C GLN A 118 21.18 -5.12 23.60
N MET A 119 21.45 -5.98 22.62
CA MET A 119 22.44 -7.04 22.73
C MET A 119 23.85 -6.50 22.51
N LYS A 120 24.82 -7.01 23.30
CA LYS A 120 26.24 -6.70 23.11
C LYS A 120 26.89 -7.46 21.96
N THR A 121 26.37 -8.65 21.65
CA THR A 121 26.89 -9.57 20.63
C THR A 121 25.75 -10.37 20.03
N LEU A 122 25.69 -10.41 18.70
CA LEU A 122 24.78 -11.25 17.92
C LEU A 122 25.62 -12.29 17.18
N THR A 123 25.24 -13.57 17.29
CA THR A 123 25.93 -14.68 16.61
C THR A 123 24.93 -15.49 15.79
N ASP A 124 25.41 -16.29 14.85
CA ASP A 124 24.60 -17.22 14.05
C ASP A 124 23.90 -18.31 14.90
N THR A 125 24.45 -18.61 16.08
CA THR A 125 23.82 -19.53 17.04
C THR A 125 22.75 -18.88 17.91
N SER A 126 22.67 -17.55 17.95
CA SER A 126 21.70 -16.79 18.75
C SER A 126 20.27 -17.06 18.27
N CYS A 127 19.32 -17.19 19.20
CA CYS A 127 17.93 -17.43 18.84
C CYS A 127 17.33 -16.22 18.09
N GLU A 128 17.79 -15.01 18.39
CA GLU A 128 17.43 -13.76 17.74
C GLU A 128 17.86 -13.76 16.26
N PHE A 129 19.04 -14.26 15.95
CA PHE A 129 19.53 -14.37 14.57
C PHE A 129 18.72 -15.37 13.75
N ARG A 130 18.35 -16.52 14.34
CA ARG A 130 17.49 -17.51 13.67
C ARG A 130 16.07 -16.97 13.45
N ARG A 131 15.52 -16.24 14.44
CA ARG A 131 14.21 -15.57 14.30
C ARG A 131 14.26 -14.52 13.19
N LEU A 132 15.35 -13.75 13.09
CA LEU A 132 15.53 -12.80 11.99
C LEU A 132 15.52 -13.49 10.63
N CYS A 133 16.28 -14.58 10.47
CA CYS A 133 16.30 -15.34 9.23
C CYS A 133 14.89 -15.86 8.87
N HIS A 134 14.17 -16.39 9.86
CA HIS A 134 12.82 -16.89 9.66
C HIS A 134 11.84 -15.79 9.21
N ILE A 135 11.90 -14.60 9.82
CA ILE A 135 11.09 -13.45 9.42
C ILE A 135 11.42 -13.06 7.98
N ILE A 136 12.71 -12.94 7.63
CA ILE A 136 13.15 -12.55 6.29
C ILE A 136 12.67 -13.54 5.23
N GLU A 137 12.77 -14.85 5.47
CA GLU A 137 12.26 -15.88 4.56
C GLU A 137 10.77 -15.70 4.27
N HIS A 138 9.97 -15.32 5.27
CA HIS A 138 8.53 -15.09 5.09
C HIS A 138 8.24 -13.78 4.38
N LEU A 139 9.06 -12.75 4.57
CA LEU A 139 8.95 -11.48 3.86
C LEU A 139 9.37 -11.61 2.39
N ASP A 140 10.39 -12.39 2.09
CA ASP A 140 10.86 -12.65 0.72
C ASP A 140 9.80 -13.39 -0.11
N ALA A 141 9.11 -14.35 0.50
CA ALA A 141 7.97 -15.03 -0.12
C ALA A 141 6.76 -14.11 -0.40
N MET A 142 6.78 -12.86 0.07
CA MET A 142 5.70 -11.90 -0.20
C MET A 142 5.71 -11.34 -1.63
N ASP A 143 6.86 -11.35 -2.31
CA ASP A 143 6.94 -10.81 -3.67
C ASP A 143 6.03 -11.59 -4.64
N GLU A 144 5.99 -12.93 -4.53
CA GLU A 144 5.06 -13.77 -5.29
C GLU A 144 3.60 -13.44 -4.99
N HIS A 145 3.26 -13.08 -3.75
CA HIS A 145 1.90 -12.68 -3.36
C HIS A 145 1.45 -11.37 -4.03
N PHE A 146 2.35 -10.40 -4.16
CA PHE A 146 2.03 -9.14 -4.84
C PHE A 146 1.80 -9.34 -6.34
N GLU A 147 2.54 -10.24 -6.97
CA GLU A 147 2.31 -10.60 -8.38
C GLU A 147 0.95 -11.28 -8.59
N GLU A 148 0.55 -12.20 -7.69
CA GLU A 148 -0.79 -12.82 -7.75
C GLU A 148 -1.93 -11.80 -7.58
N GLU A 149 -1.76 -10.83 -6.67
CA GLU A 149 -2.75 -9.75 -6.48
C GLU A 149 -2.88 -8.86 -7.73
N GLU A 150 -1.76 -8.53 -8.36
CA GLU A 150 -1.77 -7.76 -9.60
C GLU A 150 -2.50 -8.50 -10.72
N ASP A 151 -2.17 -9.78 -10.94
CA ASP A 151 -2.75 -10.57 -12.03
C ASP A 151 -4.26 -10.83 -11.86
N VAL A 152 -4.74 -10.91 -10.61
CA VAL A 152 -6.12 -11.37 -10.32
C VAL A 152 -7.05 -10.25 -9.85
N ILE A 153 -6.54 -9.28 -9.08
CA ILE A 153 -7.35 -8.24 -8.44
C ILE A 153 -7.20 -6.87 -9.11
N PHE A 154 -6.01 -6.57 -9.64
CA PHE A 154 -5.71 -5.27 -10.25
C PHE A 154 -5.23 -5.37 -11.72
N PRO A 155 -5.88 -6.17 -12.60
CA PRO A 155 -5.48 -6.30 -14.01
C PRO A 155 -5.72 -5.02 -14.82
#